data_AF-A0AAD5P8N9-F1
#
_entry.id   AF-A0AAD5P8N9-F1
#
_cell.length_a   1.000
_cell.length_b   1.000
_cell.length_c   1.000
_cell.angle_alpha   90.00
_cell.angle_beta   90.00
_cell.angle_gamma   90.00
#
_symmetry.space_group_name_H-M   'P 1'
#
loop_
_entity.id
_entity.type
_entity.pdbx_description
1 polymer ?
#
loop_
_entity_poly.entity_id
_entity_poly.type
_entity_poly.pdbx_seq_one_letter_code
_entity_poly.pdbx_strand_id
1 'polypeptide(L)' 'LKRLGINNSYILDINYPDMNVVGFLIYNNYEQELIKIMKKSNLEPNTNFDPYNPNYLKDQKYKDLLDNEKLMHAKVIQYY' A
#
# COMPACT_ATOMS: atom_id res chain seq x y z
N LEU A 1 0.34 -2.61 -14.76
CA LEU A 1 -1.02 -3.16 -14.55
C LEU A 1 -1.56 -3.94 -15.75
N LYS A 2 -1.64 -3.34 -16.95
CA LYS A 2 -2.14 -4.03 -18.16
C LYS A 2 -1.40 -5.34 -18.49
N ARG A 3 -0.07 -5.40 -18.28
CA ARG A 3 0.73 -6.64 -18.42
C ARG A 3 0.45 -7.70 -17.35
N LEU A 4 -0.04 -7.30 -16.16
CA LEU A 4 -0.45 -8.22 -15.10
C LEU A 4 -1.88 -8.74 -15.34
N GLY A 5 -2.63 -8.17 -16.30
CA GLY A 5 -4.03 -8.53 -16.51
C GLY A 5 -4.99 -7.93 -15.47
N ILE A 6 -4.54 -6.95 -14.69
CA ILE A 6 -5.38 -6.26 -13.70
C ILE A 6 -6.32 -5.29 -14.43
N ASN A 7 -7.60 -5.35 -14.08
CA ASN A 7 -8.63 -4.46 -14.63
C ASN A 7 -8.64 -3.13 -13.86
N ASN A 8 -8.12 -2.08 -14.50
CA ASN A 8 -8.03 -0.74 -13.91
C ASN A 8 -9.39 -0.15 -13.50
N SER A 9 -10.51 -0.62 -14.06
CA SER A 9 -11.85 -0.11 -13.71
C SER A 9 -12.23 -0.41 -12.26
N TYR A 10 -11.59 -1.43 -11.67
CA TYR A 10 -11.80 -1.83 -10.28
C TYR A 10 -10.76 -1.26 -9.30
N ILE A 11 -9.80 -0.49 -9.80
CA ILE A 11 -8.80 0.19 -8.97
C ILE A 11 -9.25 1.63 -8.77
N LEU A 12 -9.45 2.01 -7.52
CA LEU A 12 -9.81 3.35 -7.09
C LEU A 12 -8.57 4.24 -6.97
N ASP A 13 -7.49 3.70 -6.43
CA ASP A 13 -6.23 4.42 -6.25
C ASP A 13 -5.03 3.46 -6.24
N ILE A 14 -3.86 4.00 -6.58
CA ILE A 14 -2.58 3.28 -6.56
C ILE A 14 -1.58 4.16 -5.83
N ASN A 15 -1.05 3.64 -4.72
CA ASN A 15 -0.03 4.33 -3.96
C ASN A 15 1.26 3.51 -3.87
N TYR A 16 2.35 4.19 -3.55
CA TYR A 16 3.69 3.61 -3.46
C TYR A 16 4.25 3.90 -2.07
N PRO A 17 3.78 3.19 -1.04
CA PRO A 17 4.09 3.52 0.35
C PRO A 17 5.56 3.26 0.72
N ASP A 18 6.24 2.35 0.02
CA ASP A 18 7.68 2.11 0.19
C ASP A 18 8.31 1.61 -1.12
N MET A 19 9.65 1.60 -1.17
CA MET A 19 10.42 1.00 -2.27
C MET A 19 10.01 -0.46 -2.47
N ASN A 20 9.62 -0.77 -3.71
CA ASN A 20 9.13 -2.09 -4.15
C ASN A 20 7.80 -2.53 -3.52
N VAL A 21 7.09 -1.63 -2.85
CA VAL A 21 5.74 -1.88 -2.34
C VAL A 21 4.75 -1.05 -3.13
N VAL A 22 3.67 -1.68 -3.59
CA VAL A 22 2.54 -1.01 -4.25
C VAL A 22 1.30 -1.34 -3.45
N GLY A 23 0.57 -0.30 -3.04
CA GLY A 23 -0.77 -0.46 -2.48
C GLY A 23 -1.82 -0.19 -3.55
N PHE A 24 -2.86 -1.01 -3.53
CA PHE A 24 -4.03 -0.85 -4.39
C PHE A 24 -5.25 -0.58 -3.52
N LEU A 25 -5.92 0.54 -3.76
CA LEU A 25 -7.28 0.73 -3.29
C LEU A 25 -8.21 0.16 -4.36
N ILE A 26 -9.03 -0.83 -3.98
CA ILE A 26 -9.90 -1.56 -4.90
C ILE A 26 -11.33 -1.65 -4.37
N TYR A 27 -12.27 -1.93 -5.25
CA TYR A 27 -13.61 -2.33 -4.82
C TYR A 27 -13.58 -3.69 -4.12
N ASN A 28 -14.36 -3.84 -3.05
CA ASN A 28 -14.41 -5.06 -2.22
C ASN A 28 -14.74 -6.33 -3.03
N ASN A 29 -15.55 -6.22 -4.08
CA ASN A 29 -15.90 -7.36 -4.93
C ASN A 29 -14.77 -7.82 -5.85
N TYR A 30 -13.68 -7.06 -5.96
CA TYR A 30 -12.54 -7.35 -6.84
C TYR A 30 -11.37 -8.02 -6.11
N GLU A 31 -11.39 -8.07 -4.78
CA GLU A 31 -10.30 -8.60 -3.95
C GLU A 31 -9.89 -10.03 -4.37
N GLN A 32 -10.84 -10.95 -4.46
CA GLN A 32 -10.53 -12.34 -4.81
C GLN A 32 -9.96 -12.49 -6.23
N GLU A 33 -10.40 -11.65 -7.17
CA GLU A 33 -9.90 -11.67 -8.54
C GLU A 33 -8.47 -11.13 -8.59
N LEU A 34 -8.20 -10.02 -7.89
CA LEU A 34 -6.87 -9.46 -7.79
C LEU A 34 -5.87 -10.44 -7.16
N ILE A 35 -6.26 -11.12 -6.07
CA ILE A 35 -5.42 -12.14 -5.43
C ILE A 35 -5.10 -13.29 -6.40
N LYS A 36 -6.07 -13.74 -7.20
CA LYS A 36 -5.84 -14.78 -8.23
C LYS A 36 -4.85 -14.30 -9.30
N ILE A 37 -4.98 -13.07 -9.77
CA ILE A 37 -4.10 -12.46 -10.76
C ILE A 37 -2.67 -12.33 -10.21
N MET A 38 -2.54 -11.90 -8.95
CA MET A 38 -1.25 -11.81 -8.25
C MET A 38 -0.58 -13.17 -8.14
N LYS A 39 -1.30 -14.20 -7.66
CA LYS A 39 -0.77 -15.58 -7.57
C LYS A 39 -0.34 -16.14 -8.92
N LYS A 40 -1.12 -15.90 -9.98
CA LYS A 40 -0.75 -16.28 -11.36
C LYS A 40 0.55 -15.62 -11.82
N SER A 41 0.83 -14.43 -11.30
CA SER A 41 2.03 -13.64 -11.62
C SER A 41 3.19 -13.87 -10.65
N ASN A 42 3.12 -14.89 -9.78
CA ASN A 42 4.08 -15.15 -8.71
C ASN A 42 4.26 -13.96 -7.73
N LEU A 43 3.23 -13.14 -7.57
CA LEU A 43 3.17 -12.06 -6.59
C LEU A 43 2.37 -12.54 -5.37
N GLU A 44 2.99 -12.47 -4.20
CA GLU A 44 2.33 -12.75 -2.92
C GLU A 44 1.77 -11.44 -2.35
N PRO A 45 0.49 -11.38 -1.95
CA PRO A 45 -0.05 -10.23 -1.25
C PRO A 45 0.65 -10.06 0.10
N ASN A 46 1.09 -8.83 0.42
CA ASN A 46 1.73 -8.53 1.69
C ASN A 46 0.66 -8.43 2.80
N THR A 47 0.50 -9.48 3.59
CA THR A 47 -0.44 -9.51 4.73
C THR A 47 0.07 -8.81 5.98
N ASN A 48 1.36 -8.48 6.03
CA ASN A 48 2.02 -7.94 7.22
C ASN A 48 2.35 -6.45 7.06
N PHE A 49 1.75 -5.79 6.07
CA PHE A 49 1.94 -4.36 5.87
C PHE A 49 1.18 -3.57 6.94
N ASP A 50 1.92 -3.01 7.89
CA ASP A 50 1.40 -2.07 8.87
C ASP A 50 1.60 -0.63 8.37
N PRO A 51 0.53 0.09 7.97
CA PRO A 51 0.64 1.46 7.49
C PRO A 51 1.15 2.45 8.56
N TYR A 52 1.12 2.06 9.84
CA TYR A 52 1.58 2.89 10.95
C TYR A 52 3.03 2.62 11.36
N ASN A 53 3.71 1.68 10.71
CA ASN A 53 5.09 1.36 11.06
C ASN A 53 6.01 2.55 10.72
N PRO A 54 6.71 3.12 11.71
CA PRO A 54 7.54 4.33 11.53
C PRO A 54 8.68 4.12 10.53
N ASN A 55 9.09 2.88 10.26
CA ASN A 55 10.11 2.56 9.26
C ASN A 55 9.65 2.78 7.81
N TYR A 56 8.34 2.77 7.55
CA TYR A 56 7.79 3.05 6.22
C TYR A 56 7.57 4.56 5.98
N LEU A 57 7.61 5.38 7.03
CA LEU A 57 7.51 6.83 6.95
C LEU A 57 8.86 7.47 6.56
N LYS A 58 9.28 7.27 5.32
CA LYS A 58 10.58 7.72 4.77
C LYS A 58 10.57 9.15 4.22
N ASP A 59 9.51 9.91 4.45
CA ASP A 59 9.43 11.29 3.97
C ASP A 59 10.55 12.13 4.61
N GLN A 60 11.21 12.95 3.79
CA GLN A 60 12.34 13.77 4.24
C GLN A 60 11.90 14.77 5.32
N LYS A 61 10.61 15.14 5.33
CA LYS A 61 9.96 15.95 6.35
C LYS A 61 9.96 15.31 7.75
N TYR A 62 10.00 13.97 7.82
CA TYR A 62 9.97 13.21 9.08
C TYR A 62 11.32 12.58 9.42
N LYS A 63 12.39 12.90 8.67
CA LYS A 63 13.71 12.28 8.83
C LYS A 63 14.33 12.49 10.21
N ASP A 64 14.10 13.67 10.80
CA ASP A 64 14.67 14.08 12.08
C ASP A 64 13.74 13.80 13.28
N LEU A 65 12.56 13.21 13.04
CA LEU A 65 11.57 12.93 14.10
C LEU A 65 11.81 11.57 14.76
N LEU A 66 11.52 11.52 16.06
CA LEU A 66 11.58 10.29 16.85
C LEU A 66 10.47 9.32 16.42
N ASP A 67 10.68 8.02 16.61
CA ASP A 67 9.76 6.98 16.14
C ASP A 67 8.32 7.14 16.68
N ASN A 68 8.17 7.66 17.90
CA ASN A 68 6.85 7.97 18.48
C ASN A 68 6.13 9.13 17.76
N GLU A 69 6.87 10.13 17.30
CA GLU A 69 6.31 11.29 16.59
C GLU A 69 5.92 10.91 15.16
N LYS A 70 6.73 10.05 14.51
CA LYS A 70 6.40 9.44 13.22
C LYS A 70 5.10 8.62 13.29
N LEU A 71 4.93 7.85 14.37
CA LEU A 71 3.71 7.08 14.63
C LEU A 71 2.47 7.97 14.77
N MET A 72 2.63 9.14 15.40
CA MET A 72 1.55 10.12 15.55
C MET A 72 1.17 10.75 14.20
N HIS A 73 2.15 11.05 13.36
CA HIS A 73 1.90 11.58 12.00
C HIS A 73 1.30 10.54 11.05
N ALA A 74 1.76 9.29 11.09
CA ALA A 74 1.19 8.21 10.29
C ALA A 74 -0.31 8.03 10.54
N LYS A 75 -0.75 8.18 11.80
CA LYS A 75 -2.18 8.14 12.16
C LYS A 75 -3.00 9.29 11.60
N VAL A 76 -2.43 10.48 11.44
CA VAL A 76 -3.14 11.66 10.95
C VAL A 76 -3.38 11.61 9.44
N ILE A 77 -2.45 11.03 8.67
CA ILE A 77 -2.51 10.98 7.20
C ILE A 77 -3.67 10.10 6.69
N GLN A 78 -4.12 9.11 7.47
CA GLN A 78 -5.17 8.18 7.05
C GLN A 78 -6.61 8.72 7.25
N TYR A 79 -6.79 9.87 7.92
CA TYR A 79 -8.09 10.50 8.13
C TYR A 79 -8.47 11.54 7.06
N TYR A 80 -7.63 11.74 6.05
CA TYR A 80 -7.90 12.59 4.88
C TYR A 80 -8.04 11.72 3.64
#